data_AF-A0A210QPA5-F1
#
_entry.id   AF-A0A210QPA5-F1
#
_cell.length_a   1.000
_cell.length_b   1.000
_cell.length_c   1.000
_cell.angle_alpha   90.00
_cell.angle_beta   90.00
_cell.angle_gamma   90.00
#
_symmetry.space_group_name_H-M   'P 1'
#
loop_
_entity.id
_entity.type
_entity.pdbx_description
1 polymer ?
#
loop_
_entity_poly.entity_id
_entity_poly.type
_entity_poly.pdbx_seq_one_letter_code
_entity_poly.pdbx_strand_id
1 'polypeptide(L)'
;MVTKDDVIDSAFRKIVNRFKIENLKKEQRGILDCLLNGRDCMAILLTDFGKSLPYQMLPSVKREITVGQELDLCKVLICSPLVGLMEDQVSKLKNIEGLTAEYKACQPVE
;
A
#
# COMPACT_ATOMS: atom_id res chain seq x y z
N MET A 1 14.80 -1.47 -24.34
CA MET A 1 13.93 -2.42 -23.61
C MET A 1 13.50 -1.73 -22.33
N VAL A 2 12.20 -1.62 -22.06
CA VAL A 2 11.70 -1.04 -20.79
C VAL A 2 11.78 -2.14 -19.72
N THR A 3 12.47 -1.87 -18.61
CA THR A 3 12.60 -2.83 -17.52
C THR A 3 11.37 -2.83 -16.61
N LYS A 4 11.20 -3.88 -15.80
CA LYS A 4 10.12 -3.94 -14.80
C LYS A 4 10.21 -2.77 -13.81
N ASP A 5 11.42 -2.36 -13.47
CA ASP A 5 11.66 -1.25 -12.55
C ASP A 5 11.25 0.09 -13.16
N ASP A 6 11.51 0.31 -14.46
CA ASP A 6 11.06 1.53 -15.18
C ASP A 6 9.53 1.68 -15.16
N VAL A 7 8.81 0.56 -15.30
CA VAL A 7 7.34 0.53 -15.26
C VAL A 7 6.83 0.88 -13.86
N ILE A 8 7.42 0.27 -12.82
CA ILE A 8 7.01 0.53 -11.44
C ILE A 8 7.33 1.97 -11.05
N ASP A 9 8.48 2.52 -11.44
CA ASP A 9 8.87 3.89 -11.14
C ASP A 9 7.97 4.90 -11.88
N SER A 10 7.55 4.57 -13.11
CA SER A 10 6.54 5.35 -13.84
C SER A 10 5.19 5.34 -13.14
N ALA A 11 4.71 4.16 -12.71
CA ALA A 11 3.48 4.02 -11.94
C ALA A 11 3.55 4.77 -10.61
N PHE A 12 4.68 4.66 -9.91
CA PHE A 12 4.93 5.37 -8.66
C PHE A 12 4.82 6.90 -8.85
N ARG A 13 5.50 7.46 -9.85
CA ARG A 13 5.44 8.90 -10.16
C ARG A 13 4.02 9.43 -10.39
N LYS A 14 3.11 8.62 -10.95
CA LYS A 14 1.71 9.02 -11.16
C LYS A 14 0.90 9.08 -9.88
N ILE A 15 1.20 8.23 -8.91
CA ILE A 15 0.40 8.11 -7.68
C ILE A 15 1.03 8.80 -6.48
N VAL A 16 2.32 9.14 -6.54
CA VAL A 16 3.11 9.62 -5.40
C VAL A 16 2.51 10.88 -4.75
N ASN A 17 1.99 11.79 -5.59
CA ASN A 17 1.36 13.04 -5.14
C ASN A 17 0.08 12.78 -4.32
N ARG A 18 -0.64 11.67 -4.58
CA ARG A 18 -1.83 11.28 -3.82
C ARG A 18 -1.51 10.92 -2.38
N PHE A 19 -0.29 10.44 -2.13
CA PHE A 19 0.21 10.07 -0.80
C PHE A 19 1.00 11.19 -0.11
N LYS A 20 1.14 12.37 -0.73
CA LYS A 20 1.91 13.52 -0.20
C LYS A 20 3.35 13.16 0.20
N ILE A 21 3.97 12.27 -0.56
CA ILE A 21 5.39 11.92 -0.43
C ILE A 21 6.12 12.32 -1.72
N GLU A 22 7.45 12.42 -1.67
CA GLU A 22 8.25 12.64 -2.89
C GLU A 22 8.87 11.34 -3.39
N ASN A 23 9.41 10.52 -2.48
CA ASN A 23 10.10 9.27 -2.79
C ASN A 23 9.91 8.25 -1.66
N LEU A 24 10.03 6.96 -2.00
CA LEU A 24 10.13 5.89 -1.01
C LEU A 24 11.55 5.80 -0.47
N LYS A 25 11.68 5.50 0.83
CA LYS A 25 12.95 5.05 1.39
C LYS A 25 13.35 3.70 0.79
N LYS A 26 14.64 3.38 0.83
CA LYS A 26 15.20 2.14 0.26
C LYS A 26 14.46 0.89 0.77
N GLU A 27 14.22 0.83 2.07
CA GLU A 27 13.57 -0.30 2.72
C GLU A 27 12.09 -0.38 2.35
N GLN A 28 11.41 0.77 2.20
CA GLN A 28 10.02 0.83 1.76
C GLN A 28 9.87 0.34 0.31
N ARG A 29 10.81 0.73 -0.58
CA ARG A 29 10.87 0.24 -1.97
C ARG A 29 11.04 -1.28 -1.98
N GLY A 30 11.99 -1.80 -1.18
CA GLY A 30 12.21 -3.23 -1.05
C GLY A 30 10.98 -4.03 -0.61
N ILE A 31 10.19 -3.48 0.34
CA ILE A 31 8.92 -4.10 0.75
C ILE A 31 7.92 -4.09 -0.41
N LEU A 32 7.74 -2.94 -1.07
CA LEU A 32 6.81 -2.81 -2.19
C LEU A 32 7.16 -3.79 -3.33
N ASP A 33 8.44 -3.94 -3.67
CA ASP A 33 8.90 -4.90 -4.67
C ASP A 33 8.67 -6.34 -4.24
N CYS A 34 8.86 -6.66 -2.97
CA CYS A 34 8.55 -8.00 -2.45
C CYS A 34 7.07 -8.33 -2.66
N LEU A 35 6.19 -7.40 -2.29
CA LEU A 35 4.74 -7.53 -2.42
C LEU A 35 4.27 -7.61 -3.89
N LEU A 36 4.82 -6.77 -4.78
CA LEU A 36 4.51 -6.79 -6.21
C LEU A 36 4.93 -8.10 -6.90
N ASN A 37 5.93 -8.79 -6.34
CA ASN A 37 6.36 -10.10 -6.82
C ASN A 37 5.61 -11.27 -6.16
N GLY A 38 4.63 -11.00 -5.30
CA GLY A 38 3.88 -12.03 -4.59
C GLY A 38 4.73 -12.86 -3.63
N ARG A 39 5.82 -12.28 -3.11
CA ARG A 39 6.73 -12.94 -2.16
C ARG A 39 6.41 -12.54 -0.73
N ASP A 40 6.65 -13.46 0.19
CA ASP A 40 6.55 -13.18 1.62
C ASP A 40 7.68 -12.24 2.08
N CYS A 41 7.35 -11.33 2.98
CA CYS A 41 8.26 -10.29 3.47
C CYS A 41 8.18 -10.16 4.99
N MET A 42 9.33 -10.28 5.67
CA MET A 42 9.49 -9.88 7.07
C MET A 42 10.19 -8.52 7.11
N ALA A 43 9.43 -7.47 7.42
CA ALA A 43 9.95 -6.10 7.50
C ALA A 43 10.18 -5.69 8.96
N ILE A 44 11.44 -5.49 9.36
CA ILE A 44 11.81 -5.01 10.69
C ILE A 44 12.21 -3.55 10.56
N LEU A 45 11.30 -2.64 10.92
CA LEU A 45 11.48 -1.20 10.81
C LEU A 45 11.04 -0.52 12.11
N LEU A 46 11.73 0.57 12.45
CA LEU A 46 11.38 1.39 13.61
C LEU A 46 9.96 1.96 13.49
N THR A 47 9.38 2.31 14.64
CA THR A 47 8.17 3.15 14.67
C THR A 47 8.43 4.46 13.93
N ASP A 48 7.39 5.02 13.31
CA ASP A 48 7.45 6.21 12.47
C ASP A 48 8.36 6.14 11.23
N PHE A 49 8.96 4.98 10.94
CA PHE A 49 9.70 4.79 9.70
C PHE A 49 8.82 4.91 8.45
N GLY A 50 7.51 4.71 8.60
CA GLY A 50 6.53 4.69 7.50
C GLY A 50 6.33 3.29 6.93
N LYS A 51 6.39 2.25 7.78
CA LYS A 51 6.20 0.85 7.37
C LYS A 51 4.83 0.54 6.74
N SER A 52 3.84 1.41 6.96
CA SER A 52 2.48 1.22 6.42
C SER A 52 2.35 1.54 4.94
N LEU A 53 3.16 2.48 4.48
CA LEU A 53 3.07 3.07 3.16
C LEU A 53 3.21 2.03 2.03
N PRO A 54 4.17 1.07 2.04
CA PRO A 54 4.31 0.11 0.94
C PRO A 54 3.07 -0.75 0.69
N TYR A 55 2.44 -1.30 1.74
CA TYR A 55 1.25 -2.14 1.55
C TYR A 55 -0.01 -1.31 1.29
N GLN A 56 -0.07 -0.05 1.76
CA GLN A 56 -1.17 0.88 1.46
C GLN A 56 -1.14 1.37 0.01
N MET A 57 0.06 1.55 -0.57
CA MET A 57 0.24 1.96 -1.96
C MET A 57 0.06 0.82 -2.96
N LEU A 58 0.22 -0.43 -2.52
CA LEU A 58 0.21 -1.61 -3.39
C LEU A 58 -0.99 -1.66 -4.35
N PRO A 59 -2.26 -1.42 -3.93
CA PRO A 59 -3.40 -1.46 -4.85
C PRO A 59 -3.30 -0.41 -5.95
N SER A 60 -2.84 0.79 -5.61
CA SER A 60 -2.69 1.91 -6.55
C SER A 60 -1.57 1.64 -7.55
N VAL A 61 -0.42 1.13 -7.08
CA VAL A 61 0.70 0.76 -7.97
C VAL A 61 0.29 -0.39 -8.89
N LYS A 62 -0.32 -1.45 -8.34
CA LYS A 62 -0.75 -2.63 -9.12
C LYS A 62 -1.75 -2.21 -10.21
N ARG A 63 -2.71 -1.33 -9.90
CA ARG A 63 -3.67 -0.80 -10.88
C ARG A 63 -2.98 -0.05 -12.03
N GLU A 64 -1.99 0.78 -11.75
CA GLU A 64 -1.27 1.55 -12.78
C GLU A 64 -0.40 0.68 -13.69
N ILE A 65 0.17 -0.42 -13.17
CA ILE A 65 0.99 -1.33 -13.98
C ILE A 65 0.16 -2.35 -14.77
N THR A 66 -1.09 -2.64 -14.37
CA THR A 66 -1.98 -3.61 -15.04
C THR A 66 -3.03 -2.96 -15.96
N VAL A 67 -2.96 -1.66 -16.25
CA VAL A 67 -3.91 -0.97 -17.14
C VAL A 67 -3.98 -1.68 -18.50
N GLY A 68 -5.15 -2.24 -18.84
CA GLY A 68 -5.39 -2.96 -20.10
C GLY A 68 -5.37 -4.49 -20.03
N GLN A 69 -5.10 -5.06 -18.86
CA GLN A 69 -5.31 -6.49 -18.57
C GLN A 69 -6.58 -6.67 -17.72
N GLU A 70 -7.22 -7.84 -17.78
CA GLU A 70 -8.38 -8.16 -16.92
C GLU A 70 -8.10 -7.72 -15.49
N LEU A 71 -9.01 -6.91 -14.93
CA LEU A 71 -8.85 -6.29 -13.62
C LEU A 71 -8.67 -7.35 -12.54
N ASP A 72 -7.42 -7.66 -12.21
CA ASP A 72 -7.08 -8.43 -11.03
C ASP A 72 -7.27 -7.51 -9.82
N LEU A 73 -8.49 -7.56 -9.24
CA LEU A 73 -8.88 -6.81 -8.06
C LEU A 73 -7.82 -6.95 -6.96
N CYS A 74 -7.05 -5.89 -6.70
CA CYS A 74 -6.08 -5.87 -5.62
C CYS A 74 -6.75 -5.38 -4.33
N LYS A 75 -6.97 -6.31 -3.39
CA LYS A 75 -7.40 -6.03 -2.02
C LYS A 75 -6.29 -6.39 -1.05
N VAL A 76 -6.04 -5.52 -0.06
CA VAL A 76 -5.04 -5.74 0.99
C VAL A 76 -5.78 -5.89 2.31
N LEU A 77 -5.63 -7.05 2.95
CA LEU A 77 -6.16 -7.30 4.29
C LEU A 77 -5.07 -6.96 5.31
N ILE A 78 -5.39 -6.05 6.24
CA ILE A 78 -4.48 -5.62 7.30
C ILE A 78 -5.03 -6.08 8.64
N CYS A 79 -4.26 -6.92 9.34
CA CYS A 79 -4.58 -7.36 10.69
C CYS A 79 -3.82 -6.50 11.70
N SER A 80 -4.55 -5.85 12.60
CA SER A 80 -3.98 -5.05 13.70
C SER A 80 -4.75 -5.34 14.99
N PRO A 81 -4.08 -5.48 16.14
CA PRO A 81 -4.77 -5.66 17.42
C PRO A 81 -5.37 -4.35 17.96
N LEU A 82 -4.93 -3.20 17.45
CA LEU A 82 -5.33 -1.88 17.96
C LEU A 82 -6.46 -1.28 17.11
N VAL A 83 -7.70 -1.34 17.61
CA VAL A 83 -8.89 -0.81 16.91
C VAL A 83 -8.80 0.69 16.65
N GLY A 84 -8.40 1.50 17.64
CA GLY A 84 -8.25 2.94 17.44
C GLY A 84 -7.23 3.28 16.33
N LEU A 85 -6.15 2.49 16.23
CA LEU A 85 -5.19 2.63 15.13
C LEU A 85 -5.82 2.26 13.79
N MET A 86 -6.68 1.23 13.74
CA MET A 86 -7.37 0.83 12.50
C MET A 86 -8.28 1.96 12.01
N GLU A 87 -9.05 2.57 12.91
CA GLU A 87 -9.92 3.71 12.60
C GLU A 87 -9.13 4.91 12.06
N ASP A 88 -8.05 5.30 12.75
CA ASP A 88 -7.19 6.40 12.33
C ASP A 88 -6.57 6.16 10.94
N GLN A 89 -6.15 4.92 10.67
CA GLN A 89 -5.55 4.56 9.38
C GLN A 89 -6.60 4.57 8.26
N VAL A 90 -7.81 4.06 8.49
CA VAL A 90 -8.90 4.12 7.50
C VAL A 90 -9.31 5.56 7.21
N SER A 91 -9.45 6.39 8.24
CA SER A 91 -9.76 7.82 8.07
C SER A 91 -8.73 8.53 7.18
N LYS A 92 -7.43 8.26 7.38
CA LYS A 92 -6.36 8.80 6.52
C LYS A 92 -6.46 8.30 5.08
N LEU A 93 -6.73 7.01 4.88
CA LEU A 93 -6.81 6.39 3.55
C LEU A 93 -8.03 6.86 2.75
N LYS A 94 -9.16 7.17 3.41
CA LYS A 94 -10.37 7.70 2.75
C LYS A 94 -10.14 9.06 2.08
N ASN A 95 -9.11 9.79 2.49
CA ASN A 95 -8.73 11.06 1.88
C ASN A 95 -7.82 10.91 0.64
N ILE A 96 -7.46 9.68 0.26
CA ILE A 96 -6.58 9.41 -0.88
C ILE A 96 -7.41 9.01 -2.09
N GLU A 97 -7.28 9.77 -3.17
CA GLU A 97 -8.03 9.54 -4.42
C GLU A 97 -7.75 8.14 -5.01
N GLY A 98 -8.82 7.43 -5.36
CA GLY A 98 -8.74 6.12 -6.00
C GLY A 98 -8.48 4.96 -5.03
N LEU A 99 -8.47 5.20 -3.72
CA LEU A 99 -8.44 4.18 -2.68
C LEU A 99 -9.79 4.06 -1.97
N THR A 100 -10.10 2.85 -1.56
CA THR A 100 -11.21 2.56 -0.65
C THR A 100 -10.66 1.72 0.50
N ALA A 101 -11.07 2.03 1.72
CA ALA A 101 -10.62 1.35 2.92
C ALA A 101 -11.75 1.32 3.93
N GLU A 102 -11.91 0.18 4.60
CA GLU A 102 -12.83 -0.02 5.71
C GLU A 102 -12.13 -0.87 6.77
N TYR A 103 -12.60 -0.80 8.01
CA TYR A 103 -12.12 -1.65 9.09
C TYR A 103 -13.28 -2.38 9.75
N LYS A 104 -13.00 -3.55 10.31
CA LYS A 104 -13.92 -4.32 11.14
C LYS A 104 -13.23 -4.64 12.46
N ALA A 105 -13.78 -4.14 13.55
CA ALA A 105 -13.35 -4.50 14.90
C ALA A 105 -14.17 -5.67 15.42
N CYS A 106 -13.57 -6.52 16.27
CA CYS A 106 -14.35 -7.46 17.05
C CYS A 106 -15.15 -6.64 18.08
N GLN A 107 -16.48 -6.68 17.98
CA GLN A 107 -17.30 -6.12 19.05
C GLN A 107 -17.13 -7.01 20.28
N PRO A 108 -17.04 -6.44 21.50
CA PRO A 108 -17.11 -7.25 22.70
C PRO A 108 -18.41 -8.06 22.64
N VAL A 109 -18.28 -9.37 22.84
CA VAL A 109 -19.44 -10.24 23.03
C VAL A 109 -20.03 -9.82 24.37
N GLU A 110 -21.23 -9.24 24.37
CA GLU A 110 -21.99 -8.95 25.59
C GLU A 110 -22.24 -10.21 26.42
#